data_AF-H6BDH1-F1
#
_entry.id   AF-H6BDH1-F1
#
_cell.length_a   1.000
_cell.length_b   1.000
_cell.length_c   1.000
_cell.angle_alpha   90.00
_cell.angle_beta   90.00
_cell.angle_gamma   90.00
#
_symmetry.space_group_name_H-M   'P 1'
#
loop_
_entity.id
_entity.type
_entity.pdbx_description
1 polymer ?
#
loop_
_entity_poly.entity_id
_entity_poly.type
_entity_poly.pdbx_seq_one_letter_code
_entity_poly.pdbx_strand_id
1 'polypeptide(L)'
;TFAIQIAKHLGIKVFVTAGSEEKLAACKDLGADVCINYKTEDFVARIKEETDGKGVDVVLDNIGGSYLQRNLNTLAVDGRLFIIGFMGGVVTEVNLVVMLARRLTV
;
A
#
# COMPACT_ATOMS: atom_id res chain seq x y z
N THR A 1 11.25 4.95 2.72
CA THR A 1 12.56 4.66 3.34
C THR A 1 12.41 4.43 4.84
N PHE A 2 12.07 5.45 5.66
CA PHE A 2 11.93 5.31 7.12
C PHE A 2 10.92 4.22 7.56
N ALA A 3 9.72 4.21 6.99
CA ALA A 3 8.67 3.25 7.35
C ALA A 3 9.08 1.78 7.10
N ILE A 4 9.90 1.52 6.07
CA ILE A 4 10.40 0.18 5.77
C ILE A 4 11.22 -0.32 6.96
N GLN A 5 12.22 0.46 7.38
CA GLN A 5 13.14 0.06 8.44
C GLN A 5 12.43 -0.13 9.79
N ILE A 6 11.49 0.75 10.14
CA ILE A 6 10.69 0.60 11.37
C ILE A 6 9.84 -0.67 11.31
N ALA A 7 9.12 -0.91 10.21
CA ALA A 7 8.29 -2.09 10.06
C ALA A 7 9.14 -3.38 10.10
N LYS A 8 10.31 -3.38 9.46
CA LYS A 8 11.24 -4.52 9.52
C LYS A 8 11.81 -4.76 10.92
N HIS A 9 12.13 -3.69 11.66
CA HIS A 9 12.55 -3.81 13.05
C HIS A 9 11.46 -4.44 13.93
N LEU A 10 10.19 -4.20 13.61
CA LEU A 10 9.02 -4.79 14.28
C LEU A 10 8.64 -6.19 13.76
N GLY A 11 9.41 -6.77 12.82
CA GLY A 11 9.14 -8.10 12.24
C GLY A 11 7.96 -8.13 11.25
N ILE A 12 7.54 -6.99 10.72
CA ILE A 12 6.40 -6.87 9.80
C ILE A 12 6.85 -7.19 8.36
N LYS A 13 5.98 -7.83 7.57
CA LYS A 13 6.16 -8.01 6.12
C LYS A 13 5.84 -6.69 5.41
N VAL A 14 6.77 -6.18 4.61
CA VAL A 14 6.70 -4.85 3.98
C VAL A 14 6.53 -4.97 2.48
N PHE A 15 5.47 -4.36 1.98
CA PHE A 15 5.19 -4.14 0.57
C PHE A 15 5.55 -2.69 0.21
N VAL A 16 6.20 -2.48 -0.93
CA VAL A 16 6.53 -1.15 -1.45
C VAL A 16 6.18 -1.03 -2.93
N THR A 17 5.73 0.16 -3.33
CA THR A 17 5.48 0.50 -4.73
C THR A 17 6.39 1.65 -5.15
N ALA A 18 7.09 1.53 -6.28
CA ALA A 18 7.86 2.62 -6.87
C ALA A 18 7.89 2.52 -8.40
N GLY A 19 8.16 3.63 -9.09
CA GLY A 19 8.05 3.72 -10.56
C GLY A 19 9.37 3.51 -11.31
N SER A 20 10.41 3.02 -10.65
CA SER A 20 11.71 2.69 -11.26
C SER A 20 12.40 1.57 -10.49
N GLU A 21 13.12 0.71 -11.21
CA GLU A 21 13.87 -0.41 -10.63
C GLU A 21 14.94 0.04 -9.63
N GLU A 22 15.60 1.17 -9.89
CA GLU A 22 16.57 1.77 -8.97
C GLU A 22 15.94 2.07 -7.59
N LYS A 23 14.74 2.64 -7.56
CA LYS A 23 14.03 2.94 -6.30
C LYS A 23 13.60 1.66 -5.60
N LEU A 24 13.18 0.63 -6.35
CA LEU A 24 12.81 -0.66 -5.79
C LEU A 24 14.01 -1.40 -5.20
N ALA A 25 15.16 -1.36 -5.86
CA ALA A 25 16.42 -1.88 -5.34
C ALA A 25 16.79 -1.20 -4.02
N ALA A 26 16.74 0.14 -3.98
CA ALA A 26 16.97 0.88 -2.75
C ALA A 26 15.97 0.52 -1.62
N CYS A 27 14.69 0.30 -1.94
CA CYS A 27 13.73 -0.17 -0.94
C CYS A 27 14.02 -1.60 -0.46
N LYS A 28 14.48 -2.49 -1.35
CA LYS A 28 14.88 -3.85 -1.00
C LYS A 28 16.09 -3.85 -0.07
N ASP A 29 17.08 -3.00 -0.33
CA ASP A 29 18.25 -2.83 0.55
C ASP A 29 17.87 -2.32 1.95
N LEU A 30 16.80 -1.53 2.05
CA LEU A 30 16.21 -1.11 3.33
C LEU A 30 15.37 -2.20 4.03
N GLY A 31 15.18 -3.34 3.37
CA GLY A 31 14.53 -4.53 3.92
C GLY A 31 13.10 -4.77 3.44
N ALA A 32 12.61 -4.11 2.39
CA ALA A 32 11.30 -4.44 1.82
C ALA A 32 11.24 -5.89 1.34
N ASP A 33 10.15 -6.60 1.66
CA ASP A 33 9.98 -8.02 1.30
C ASP A 33 9.42 -8.17 -0.11
N VAL A 34 8.50 -7.28 -0.50
CA VAL A 34 7.87 -7.28 -1.82
C VAL A 34 7.98 -5.89 -2.43
N CYS A 35 8.66 -5.81 -3.57
CA CYS A 35 8.86 -4.59 -4.35
C CYS A 35 8.05 -4.67 -5.64
N ILE A 36 7.15 -3.71 -5.86
CA ILE A 36 6.22 -3.70 -6.99
C ILE A 36 6.45 -2.47 -7.85
N ASN A 37 6.69 -2.66 -9.15
CA ASN A 37 6.77 -1.54 -10.08
C ASN A 37 5.38 -1.19 -10.59
N TYR A 38 4.77 -0.12 -10.06
CA TYR A 38 3.39 0.25 -10.41
C TYR A 38 3.18 0.65 -11.88
N LYS A 39 4.27 0.83 -12.66
CA LYS A 39 4.18 1.12 -14.10
C LYS A 39 4.05 -0.15 -14.95
N THR A 40 4.49 -1.29 -14.43
CA THR A 40 4.51 -2.57 -15.17
C THR A 40 3.61 -3.62 -14.53
N GLU A 41 3.23 -3.43 -13.27
CA GLU A 41 2.41 -4.37 -12.49
C GLU A 41 1.20 -3.66 -11.86
N ASP A 42 0.10 -4.41 -11.70
CA ASP A 42 -1.00 -3.98 -10.83
C ASP A 42 -0.69 -4.35 -9.38
N PHE A 43 -0.35 -3.35 -8.57
CA PHE A 43 -0.03 -3.57 -7.16
C PHE A 43 -1.19 -4.14 -6.34
N VAL A 44 -2.45 -3.90 -6.73
CA VAL A 44 -3.60 -4.46 -6.02
C VAL A 44 -3.67 -5.97 -6.25
N ALA A 45 -3.45 -6.41 -7.48
CA ALA A 45 -3.41 -7.83 -7.83
C ALA A 45 -2.21 -8.52 -7.18
N ARG A 46 -1.02 -7.92 -7.26
CA ARG A 46 0.21 -8.47 -6.65
C ARG A 46 0.10 -8.59 -5.14
N ILE A 47 -0.43 -7.59 -4.44
CA ILE A 47 -0.66 -7.70 -2.98
C ILE A 47 -1.62 -8.85 -2.67
N LYS A 48 -2.71 -9.00 -3.41
CA LYS A 48 -3.64 -10.12 -3.20
C LYS A 48 -2.97 -11.46 -3.40
N GLU A 49 -2.17 -11.63 -4.44
CA GLU A 49 -1.41 -12.86 -4.70
C GLU A 49 -0.47 -13.18 -3.53
N GLU A 50 0.32 -12.20 -3.10
CA GLU A 50 1.31 -12.32 -2.03
C GLU A 50 0.74 -12.47 -0.61
N THR A 51 -0.59 -12.36 -0.48
CA THR A 51 -1.34 -12.43 0.79
C THR A 51 -2.46 -13.47 0.76
N ASP A 52 -2.48 -14.36 -0.24
CA ASP A 52 -3.52 -15.39 -0.43
C ASP A 52 -4.95 -14.79 -0.43
N GLY A 53 -5.09 -13.61 -1.02
CA GLY A 53 -6.33 -12.85 -1.13
C GLY A 53 -6.72 -12.06 0.12
N LYS A 54 -5.93 -12.11 1.21
CA LYS A 54 -6.28 -11.41 2.47
C LYS A 54 -6.12 -9.90 2.40
N GLY A 55 -5.09 -9.40 1.72
CA GLY A 55 -4.71 -7.99 1.74
C GLY A 55 -3.74 -7.63 2.87
N VAL A 56 -3.47 -6.34 3.04
CA VAL A 56 -2.55 -5.79 4.07
C VAL A 56 -3.32 -5.16 5.22
N ASP A 57 -2.77 -5.25 6.43
CA ASP A 57 -3.41 -4.67 7.63
C ASP A 57 -3.32 -3.14 7.68
N VAL A 58 -2.22 -2.59 7.16
CA VAL A 58 -1.93 -1.15 7.21
C VAL A 58 -1.39 -0.65 5.87
N VAL A 59 -1.89 0.50 5.42
CA VAL A 59 -1.33 1.28 4.30
C VAL A 59 -0.87 2.64 4.79
N LEU A 60 0.34 3.04 4.39
CA LEU A 60 0.80 4.42 4.48
C LEU A 60 0.73 5.05 3.09
N ASP A 61 -0.20 5.98 2.89
CA ASP A 61 -0.49 6.58 1.60
C ASP A 61 0.12 7.98 1.49
N ASN A 62 1.17 8.11 0.69
CA ASN A 62 1.80 9.39 0.36
C ASN A 62 1.28 10.01 -0.96
N ILE A 63 0.41 9.30 -1.67
CA ILE A 63 -0.12 9.72 -2.97
C ILE A 63 -1.48 10.37 -2.78
N GLY A 64 -2.40 9.76 -2.04
CA GLY A 64 -3.78 10.22 -1.91
C GLY A 64 -4.48 10.29 -3.27
N GLY A 65 -5.56 11.08 -3.35
CA GLY A 65 -6.25 11.37 -4.60
C GLY A 65 -6.58 10.12 -5.43
N SER A 66 -5.99 10.02 -6.62
CA SER A 66 -6.21 8.91 -7.56
C SER A 66 -5.85 7.51 -7.02
N TYR A 67 -5.05 7.41 -5.95
CA TYR A 67 -4.64 6.12 -5.37
C TYR A 67 -5.56 5.64 -4.25
N LEU A 68 -6.36 6.53 -3.64
CA LEU A 68 -7.08 6.21 -2.41
C LEU A 68 -7.98 4.97 -2.56
N GLN A 69 -8.79 4.89 -3.62
CA GLN A 69 -9.64 3.73 -3.87
C GLN A 69 -8.83 2.43 -4.07
N ARG A 70 -7.70 2.51 -4.78
CA ARG A 70 -6.86 1.33 -5.03
C ARG A 70 -6.20 0.86 -3.73
N ASN A 71 -5.74 1.78 -2.89
CA ASN A 71 -5.23 1.46 -1.55
C ASN A 71 -6.30 0.85 -0.65
N LEU A 72 -7.55 1.34 -0.67
CA LEU A 72 -8.64 0.70 0.06
C LEU A 72 -8.88 -0.75 -0.42
N ASN A 73 -8.65 -1.04 -1.71
CA ASN A 73 -8.79 -2.38 -2.28
C ASN A 73 -7.66 -3.34 -1.91
N THR A 74 -6.54 -2.84 -1.38
CA THR A 74 -5.44 -3.69 -0.87
C THR A 74 -5.61 -4.04 0.61
N LEU A 75 -6.43 -3.30 1.35
CA LEU A 75 -6.64 -3.53 2.78
C LEU A 75 -7.39 -4.82 3.07
N ALA A 76 -6.91 -5.53 4.09
CA ALA A 76 -7.60 -6.64 4.73
C ALA A 76 -8.85 -6.18 5.49
N VAL A 77 -9.62 -7.15 5.99
CA VAL A 77 -10.70 -6.89 6.93
C VAL A 77 -10.13 -6.23 8.18
N ASP A 78 -10.79 -5.19 8.68
CA ASP A 78 -10.36 -4.32 9.79
C ASP A 78 -9.05 -3.55 9.53
N GLY A 79 -8.64 -3.45 8.26
CA GLY A 79 -7.43 -2.74 7.83
C GLY A 79 -7.52 -1.22 7.96
N ARG A 80 -6.36 -0.57 8.08
CA ARG A 80 -6.22 0.87 8.31
C ARG A 80 -5.37 1.55 7.24
N LEU A 81 -5.84 2.66 6.71
CA LEU A 81 -5.06 3.52 5.82
C LEU A 81 -4.69 4.80 6.56
N PHE A 82 -3.45 5.25 6.44
CA PHE A 82 -3.02 6.55 6.95
C PHE A 82 -2.55 7.41 5.79
N ILE A 83 -3.21 8.54 5.57
CA ILE A 83 -2.79 9.52 4.56
C ILE A 83 -1.67 10.37 5.16
N ILE A 84 -0.49 10.30 4.56
CA ILE A 84 0.73 11.03 4.98
C ILE A 84 1.25 11.99 3.91
N GLY A 85 0.55 12.11 2.77
CA GLY A 85 0.88 13.02 1.68
C GLY A 85 -0.18 13.01 0.57
N PHE A 86 -0.08 13.97 -0.36
CA PHE A 86 -1.09 14.22 -1.40
C PHE A 86 -0.48 14.40 -2.80
N MET A 87 0.57 13.65 -3.15
CA MET A 87 1.26 13.81 -4.44
C MET A 87 0.36 13.54 -5.67
N GLY A 88 -0.68 12.73 -5.50
CA GLY A 88 -1.67 12.37 -6.51
C GLY A 88 -3.01 13.10 -6.38
N GLY A 89 -3.08 14.15 -5.54
CA GLY A 89 -4.25 15.03 -5.37
C GLY A 89 -4.88 14.97 -3.98
N VAL A 90 -5.66 16.01 -3.67
CA VAL A 90 -6.33 16.20 -2.37
C VAL A 90 -7.83 15.86 -2.37
N VAL A 91 -8.41 15.62 -3.55
CA VAL A 91 -9.83 15.28 -3.74
C VAL A 91 -9.94 14.05 -4.62
N THR A 92 -10.84 13.14 -4.26
CA THR A 92 -11.13 11.92 -5.03
C THR A 92 -12.48 11.34 -4.62
N GLU A 93 -13.07 10.54 -5.49
CA GLU A 93 -14.26 9.76 -5.20
C GLU A 93 -13.87 8.38 -4.65
N VAL A 94 -14.66 7.86 -3.71
CA VAL A 94 -14.44 6.55 -3.10
C VAL A 94 -15.73 5.74 -3.04
N ASN A 95 -15.61 4.44 -3.26
CA ASN A 95 -16.66 3.46 -3.11
C ASN A 95 -16.74 3.00 -1.64
N LEU A 96 -17.72 3.56 -0.92
CA LEU A 96 -17.94 3.28 0.50
C LEU A 96 -18.38 1.85 0.81
N VAL A 97 -18.88 1.09 -0.17
CA VAL A 97 -19.25 -0.33 0.02
C VAL A 97 -18.05 -1.13 0.52
N VAL A 98 -16.85 -0.80 0.02
CA VAL A 98 -15.63 -1.50 0.40
C VAL A 98 -15.24 -1.25 1.86
N MET A 99 -15.48 -0.01 2.32
CA MET A 99 -15.21 0.38 3.70
C MET A 99 -16.19 -0.27 4.66
N LEU A 100 -17.47 -0.31 4.31
CA LEU A 100 -18.50 -0.98 5.10
C LEU A 100 -18.24 -2.49 5.20
N ALA A 101 -18.00 -3.15 4.06
CA ALA A 101 -17.85 -4.60 4.00
C ALA A 101 -16.62 -5.12 4.78
N ARG A 102 -15.55 -4.32 4.83
CA ARG A 102 -14.29 -4.68 5.52
C ARG A 102 -14.02 -3.86 6.79
N ARG A 103 -14.94 -2.99 7.22
CA ARG A 103 -14.80 -2.11 8.40
C ARG A 103 -13.48 -1.30 8.39
N LEU A 104 -13.15 -0.77 7.23
CA LEU A 104 -11.89 -0.06 7.02
C LEU A 104 -11.87 1.28 7.77
N THR A 105 -10.71 1.65 8.31
CA THR A 105 -10.45 2.97 8.89
C THR A 105 -9.48 3.75 8.00
N VAL A 106 -9.75 5.04 7.81
CA VAL A 106 -8.87 6.00 7.11
C VAL A 106 -8.56 7.15 8.06
#